data_AF-A0A3A1U871-F1
#
_entry.id   AF-A0A3A1U871-F1
#
_cell.length_a   1.000
_cell.length_b   1.000
_cell.length_c   1.000
_cell.angle_alpha   90.00
_cell.angle_beta   90.00
_cell.angle_gamma   90.00
#
_symmetry.space_group_name_H-M   'P 1'
#
loop_
_entity.id
_entity.type
_entity.pdbx_description
1 polymer ?
#
loop_
_entity_poly.entity_id
_entity_poly.type
_entity_poly.pdbx_seq_one_letter_code
_entity_poly.pdbx_strand_id
1 'polypeptide(L)' 'MSAKHHLASEITSALGEGASAQDIVELIVRCGWQPRPVPDPNSEYLEGVLEDGTRVPIEIRHASLTRAG' A
#
# COMPACT_ATOMS: atom_id res chain seq x y z
N MET A 1 -0.09 22.38 12.66
CA MET A 1 -0.68 21.15 12.08
C MET A 1 0.33 20.02 12.23
N SER A 2 -0.08 18.84 12.73
CA SER A 2 0.83 17.70 12.75
C SER A 2 0.91 17.06 11.37
N ALA A 3 2.01 16.36 11.09
CA ALA A 3 2.22 15.69 9.80
C ALA A 3 1.04 14.76 9.46
N LYS A 4 0.47 14.06 10.46
CA LYS A 4 -0.70 13.18 10.30
C LYS A 4 -1.93 13.94 9.80
N HIS A 5 -2.19 15.14 10.34
CA HIS A 5 -3.34 15.95 9.90
C HIS A 5 -3.14 16.48 8.48
N HIS A 6 -1.90 16.79 8.10
CA HIS A 6 -1.57 17.22 6.74
C HIS A 6 -1.83 16.10 5.73
N LEU A 7 -1.31 14.89 5.97
CA LEU A 7 -1.55 13.74 5.09
C LEU A 7 -3.03 13.42 4.96
N ALA A 8 -3.78 13.42 6.07
CA ALA A 8 -5.22 13.18 6.03
C ALA A 8 -5.94 14.21 5.14
N SER A 9 -5.55 15.49 5.22
CA SER A 9 -6.11 16.55 4.37
C SER A 9 -5.79 16.35 2.90
N GLU A 10 -4.56 15.96 2.55
CA GLU A 10 -4.19 15.70 1.15
C GLU A 10 -4.95 14.50 0.58
N ILE A 11 -5.08 13.42 1.35
CA ILE A 11 -5.88 12.24 0.95
C ILE A 11 -7.34 12.63 0.73
N THR A 12 -7.94 13.40 1.64
CA THR A 12 -9.33 13.85 1.48
C THR A 12 -9.52 14.73 0.26
N SER A 13 -8.58 15.63 -0.04
CA SER A 13 -8.62 16.46 -1.26
C SER A 13 -8.57 15.60 -2.51
N ALA A 14 -7.60 14.68 -2.58
CA ALA A 14 -7.43 13.78 -3.72
C ALA A 14 -8.68 12.92 -3.97
N LEU A 15 -9.28 12.37 -2.91
CA LEU A 15 -10.54 11.62 -3.02
C LEU A 15 -11.69 12.49 -3.53
N GLY A 16 -11.78 13.75 -3.10
CA GLY A 16 -12.77 14.72 -3.60
C GLY A 16 -12.60 15.04 -5.09
N GLU A 17 -11.38 14.95 -5.60
CA GLU A 17 -11.03 15.13 -7.01
C GLU A 17 -11.19 13.84 -7.84
N GLY A 18 -11.60 12.74 -7.22
CA GLY A 18 -11.81 11.45 -7.90
C GLY A 18 -10.54 10.61 -8.07
N ALA A 19 -9.51 10.85 -7.25
CA ALA A 19 -8.29 10.05 -7.25
C ALA A 19 -8.59 8.56 -7.03
N SER A 20 -7.90 7.71 -7.79
CA SER A 20 -7.98 6.26 -7.64
C SER A 20 -7.19 5.78 -6.41
N ALA A 21 -7.41 4.53 -6.00
CA ALA A 21 -6.61 3.93 -4.93
C ALA A 21 -5.09 3.97 -5.23
N GLN A 22 -4.71 3.84 -6.51
CA GLN A 22 -3.30 3.90 -6.93
C GLN A 22 -2.71 5.30 -6.72
N ASP A 23 -3.47 6.35 -7.03
CA ASP A 23 -3.03 7.75 -6.84
C ASP A 23 -2.80 8.07 -5.36
N ILE A 24 -3.66 7.55 -4.48
CA ILE A 24 -3.51 7.70 -3.02
C ILE A 24 -2.25 6.98 -2.52
N VAL A 25 -1.96 5.77 -3.01
CA VAL A 25 -0.72 5.05 -2.67
C VAL A 25 0.51 5.81 -3.14
N GLU A 26 0.49 6.35 -4.37
CA GLU A 26 1.57 7.18 -4.90
C GLU A 26 1.82 8.42 -4.04
N LEU A 27 0.76 9.12 -3.60
CA LEU A 27 0.84 10.26 -2.69
C LEU A 27 1.52 9.87 -1.37
N ILE A 28 1.08 8.79 -0.73
CA ILE A 28 1.63 8.32 0.55
C ILE A 28 3.12 8.00 0.43
N VAL A 29 3.52 7.35 -0.67
CA VAL A 29 4.93 7.02 -0.95
C VAL A 29 5.75 8.28 -1.22
N ARG A 30 5.26 9.21 -2.03
CA ARG A 30 5.94 10.49 -2.35
C ARG A 30 6.13 11.36 -1.11
N CYS A 31 5.16 11.38 -0.20
CA CYS A 31 5.23 12.11 1.05
C CYS A 31 6.11 11.41 2.10
N GLY A 32 6.72 10.26 1.78
CA GLY A 32 7.67 9.55 2.65
C GLY A 32 7.04 8.85 3.84
N TRP A 33 5.70 8.69 3.86
CA TRP A 33 4.98 8.07 4.97
C TRP A 33 5.05 6.56 4.97
N GLN A 34 5.07 5.97 3.78
CA GLN A 34 5.38 4.57 3.60
C GLN A 34 6.49 4.43 2.56
N PRO A 35 7.48 3.55 2.80
CA PRO A 35 8.40 3.18 1.74
C PRO A 35 7.62 2.51 0.61
N ARG A 36 8.11 2.68 -0.63
CA ARG A 36 7.58 1.90 -1.75
C ARG A 36 7.72 0.41 -1.42
N PRO A 37 6.64 -0.39 -1.49
CA PRO A 37 6.75 -1.82 -1.28
C PRO A 37 7.76 -2.39 -2.28
N VAL A 38 8.82 -2.99 -1.76
CA VAL A 38 9.74 -3.78 -2.57
C VAL A 38 9.22 -5.21 -2.55
N PRO A 39 9.06 -5.88 -3.70
CA PRO A 39 8.78 -7.31 -3.76
C PRO A 39 9.84 -8.10 -3.00
N ASP A 40 9.42 -9.03 -2.13
CA ASP A 40 10.37 -9.94 -1.49
C ASP A 40 10.72 -11.05 -2.51
N PRO A 41 12.00 -11.28 -2.85
CA PRO A 41 12.37 -12.35 -3.78
C PRO A 41 12.00 -13.75 -3.28
N ASN A 42 11.73 -13.92 -1.97
CA ASN A 42 11.27 -15.15 -1.37
C ASN A 42 9.75 -15.22 -1.22
N SER A 43 9.01 -14.21 -1.69
CA SER A 43 7.55 -14.22 -1.61
C SER A 43 6.96 -15.25 -2.55
N GLU A 44 5.92 -15.90 -2.05
CA GLU A 44 5.01 -16.70 -2.86
C GLU A 44 3.84 -15.83 -3.30
N TYR A 45 3.44 -15.95 -4.57
CA TYR A 45 2.28 -15.24 -5.10
C TYR A 45 1.16 -16.23 -5.38
N LEU A 46 -0.02 -15.98 -4.82
CA LEU A 46 -1.25 -16.72 -5.12
C LEU A 46 -2.22 -15.85 -5.90
N GLU A 47 -3.18 -16.46 -6.59
CA GLU A 47 -4.32 -15.76 -7.18
C GLU A 47 -5.51 -15.78 -6.21
N GLY A 48 -5.88 -14.61 -5.70
CA GLY A 48 -7.17 -14.38 -5.05
C GLY A 48 -8.26 -14.10 -6.09
N VAL A 49 -9.51 -14.42 -5.76
CA VAL A 49 -10.68 -14.06 -6.57
C VAL A 49 -11.59 -13.19 -5.71
N LEU A 50 -11.84 -11.95 -6.15
CA LEU A 50 -12.78 -11.03 -5.50
C LEU A 50 -14.24 -11.45 -5.79
N GLU A 51 -15.19 -10.85 -5.07
CA GLU A 51 -16.63 -11.17 -5.20
C GLU A 51 -17.19 -10.90 -6.60
N ASP A 52 -16.59 -9.96 -7.34
CA ASP A 52 -16.94 -9.63 -8.72
C ASP A 52 -16.32 -10.57 -9.77
N GLY A 53 -15.55 -11.57 -9.33
CA GLY A 53 -14.82 -12.51 -10.18
C GLY A 53 -13.45 -12.01 -10.66
N THR A 54 -13.04 -10.79 -10.28
CA THR A 54 -11.73 -10.24 -10.61
C THR A 54 -10.64 -11.05 -9.91
N ARG A 55 -9.63 -11.50 -10.67
CA ARG A 55 -8.44 -12.15 -10.10
C ARG A 55 -7.41 -11.11 -9.69
N VAL A 56 -6.91 -11.24 -8.46
CA VAL A 56 -5.90 -10.34 -7.89
C VAL A 56 -4.72 -11.12 -7.32
N PRO A 57 -3.47 -10.67 -7.52
CA PRO A 57 -2.32 -11.31 -6.92
C PRO A 57 -2.30 -11.06 -5.40
N ILE A 58 -2.00 -12.09 -4.64
CA ILE A 58 -1.77 -12.03 -3.19
C ILE A 58 -0.31 -12.39 -2.94
N GLU A 59 0.46 -11.42 -2.46
CA GLU A 59 1.84 -11.62 -2.02
C GLU A 59 1.85 -12.21 -0.59
N ILE A 60 2.35 -13.43 -0.46
CA ILE A 60 2.63 -14.05 0.83
C ILE A 60 4.09 -13.76 1.17
N ARG A 61 4.30 -12.93 2.20
CA ARG A 61 5.63 -12.63 2.73
C ARG A 61 5.94 -13.60 3.86
N HIS A 62 6.90 -14.49 3.64
CA HIS A 62 7.47 -15.31 4.69
C HIS A 62 8.34 -14.41 5.55
N ALA A 63 7.81 -13.94 6.68
CA ALA A 63 8.58 -13.11 7.60
C ALA A 63 9.87 -13.86 7.96
N SER A 64 11.01 -13.35 7.49
CA SER A 64 12.30 -13.78 8.02
C SER A 64 12.27 -13.40 9.50
N LEU A 65 12.16 -14.39 10.37
CA LEU A 65 12.34 -14.23 11.81
C LEU A 65 13.78 -13.75 12.05
N THR A 66 14.04 -12.46 11.87
CA THR A 66 15.23 -11.84 12.44
C THR A 66 15.01 -11.87 13.94
N ARG A 67 15.61 -12.86 14.62
CA ARG A 67 15.81 -12.82 16.06
C ARG A 67 16.40 -11.44 16.37
N ALA A 68 15.64 -10.60 17.06
CA ALA A 68 16.20 -9.44 17.73
C ALA A 68 17.22 -9.98 18.73
N GLY A 69 18.50 -9.76 18.44
CA GLY A 69 19.60 -9.91 19.38
C GLY A 69 19.66 -8.73 20.34
#